data_AF-A0A2G9R3J0-F1
#
_entry.id   AF-A0A2G9R3J0-F1
#
_cell.length_a   1.000
_cell.length_b   1.000
_cell.length_c   1.000
_cell.angle_alpha   90.00
_cell.angle_beta   90.00
_cell.angle_gamma   90.00
#
_symmetry.space_group_name_H-M   'P 1'
#
loop_
_entity.id
_entity.type
_entity.pdbx_description
1 polymer ?
#
loop_
_entity_poly.entity_id
_entity_poly.type
_entity_poly.pdbx_seq_one_letter_code
_entity_poly.pdbx_strand_id
1 'polypeptide(L)'
;MRDFGVKVSIIEPGAFKTPACMVVDVYRNNLNRMWERLPAHIKESYGEDYFKQYIKILEALPVISSPKTYKVPDCMEHALTAVHPWTRYSPGWHSKLHDIPLSYLPTAISDYWLGQFTPKPASRTSADEKTVKIEIFA
;
A
#
# COMPACT_ATOMS: atom_id res chain seq x y z
N MET A 1 21.64 17.35 0.03
CA MET A 1 21.61 17.22 -1.46
C MET A 1 21.50 18.57 -2.13
N ARG A 2 20.61 19.47 -1.68
CA ARG A 2 20.48 20.83 -2.24
C ARG A 2 21.80 21.62 -2.20
N ASP A 3 22.53 21.54 -1.09
CA ASP A 3 23.84 22.19 -0.94
C ASP A 3 24.92 21.61 -1.88
N PHE A 4 24.70 20.39 -2.40
CA PHE A 4 25.53 19.75 -3.42
C PHE A 4 25.01 19.99 -4.84
N GLY A 5 24.00 20.86 -5.01
CA GLY A 5 23.35 21.10 -6.31
C GLY A 5 22.51 19.93 -6.84
N VAL A 6 22.32 18.87 -6.05
CA VAL A 6 21.57 17.67 -6.47
C VAL A 6 20.10 17.82 -6.13
N LYS A 7 19.25 17.66 -7.16
CA LYS A 7 17.79 17.60 -7.04
C LYS A 7 17.35 16.15 -6.88
N VAL A 8 16.48 15.88 -5.91
CA VAL A 8 15.96 14.55 -5.62
C VAL A 8 14.44 14.58 -5.77
N SER A 9 13.91 13.57 -6.47
CA SER A 9 12.49 13.39 -6.75
C SER A 9 12.08 11.99 -6.33
N ILE A 10 10.97 11.87 -5.60
CA ILE A 10 10.37 10.61 -5.16
C ILE A 10 9.19 10.31 -6.09
N ILE A 11 9.06 9.07 -6.55
CA ILE A 11 7.93 8.63 -7.39
C ILE A 11 7.20 7.52 -6.63
N GLU A 12 5.96 7.78 -6.25
CA GLU A 12 5.12 6.88 -5.48
C GLU A 12 3.93 6.41 -6.32
N PRO A 13 4.12 5.32 -7.07
CA PRO A 13 3.06 4.78 -7.91
C PRO A 13 1.96 4.16 -7.06
N GLY A 14 0.71 4.42 -7.46
CA GLY A 14 -0.43 3.60 -7.03
C GLY A 14 -0.39 2.20 -7.66
N ALA A 15 -1.48 1.45 -7.51
CA ALA A 15 -1.61 0.13 -8.14
C ALA A 15 -1.67 0.24 -9.68
N PHE A 16 -0.67 -0.32 -10.36
CA PHE A 16 -0.62 -0.44 -11.82
C PHE A 16 -0.48 -1.89 -12.24
N LYS A 17 -1.02 -2.23 -13.41
CA LYS A 17 -0.92 -3.58 -14.00
C LYS A 17 0.51 -3.84 -14.46
N THR A 18 1.35 -4.29 -13.53
CA THR A 18 2.70 -4.78 -13.77
C THR A 18 2.72 -6.31 -13.64
N PRO A 19 3.72 -7.01 -14.22
CA PRO A 19 3.85 -8.46 -14.04
C PRO A 19 3.84 -8.88 -12.56
N ALA A 20 4.42 -8.05 -11.69
CA ALA A 20 4.43 -8.25 -10.24
C ALA A 20 3.03 -8.20 -9.62
N CYS A 21 2.06 -7.47 -10.18
CA CYS A 21 0.67 -7.46 -9.72
C CYS A 21 -0.20 -8.53 -10.39
N MET A 22 0.28 -9.18 -11.46
CA MET A 22 -0.48 -10.19 -12.22
C MET A 22 -0.21 -11.62 -11.76
N VAL A 23 0.82 -11.87 -10.95
CA VAL A 23 1.12 -13.19 -10.36
C VAL A 23 0.35 -13.46 -9.07
N VAL A 24 -0.96 -13.13 -9.07
CA VAL A 24 -1.85 -13.28 -7.89
C VAL A 24 -1.84 -14.70 -7.34
N ASP A 25 -1.84 -15.71 -8.21
CA ASP A 25 -1.83 -17.12 -7.79
C ASP A 25 -0.57 -17.49 -7.01
N VAL A 26 0.59 -16.91 -7.38
CA VAL A 26 1.86 -17.13 -6.67
C VAL A 26 1.77 -16.55 -5.26
N TYR A 27 1.26 -15.32 -5.12
CA TYR A 27 1.06 -14.73 -3.79
C TYR A 27 0.02 -15.50 -2.97
N ARG A 28 -1.09 -15.92 -3.59
CA ARG A 28 -2.13 -16.71 -2.93
C ARG A 28 -1.54 -18.00 -2.37
N ASN A 29 -0.79 -18.74 -3.18
CA ASN A 29 -0.18 -20.00 -2.77
C ASN A 29 0.86 -19.80 -1.66
N ASN A 30 1.67 -18.75 -1.76
CA ASN A 30 2.63 -18.40 -0.72
C ASN A 30 1.93 -18.05 0.60
N LEU A 31 0.86 -17.25 0.56
CA LEU A 31 0.08 -16.89 1.74
C LEU A 31 -0.62 -18.11 2.37
N ASN A 32 -1.20 -19.01 1.57
CA ASN A 32 -1.78 -20.26 2.06
C ASN A 32 -0.74 -21.12 2.79
N ARG A 33 0.44 -21.29 2.17
CA ARG A 33 1.55 -22.04 2.76
C ARG A 33 2.05 -21.39 4.06
N MET A 34 2.10 -20.05 4.12
CA MET A 34 2.45 -19.34 5.35
C MET A 34 1.37 -19.54 6.41
N TRP A 35 0.09 -19.40 6.05
CA TRP A 35 -1.04 -19.61 6.94
C TRP A 35 -0.98 -21.00 7.56
N GLU A 36 -0.85 -22.06 6.76
CA GLU A 36 -0.77 -23.45 7.23
C GLU A 36 0.34 -23.68 8.26
N ARG A 37 1.49 -23.00 8.10
CA ARG A 37 2.66 -23.12 8.97
C ARG A 37 2.59 -22.28 10.24
N LEU A 38 1.62 -21.37 10.37
CA LEU A 38 1.48 -20.55 11.56
C LEU A 38 1.10 -21.43 12.78
N PRO A 39 1.66 -21.13 13.97
CA PRO A 39 1.21 -21.73 15.22
C PRO A 39 -0.29 -21.48 15.46
N ALA A 40 -0.96 -22.42 16.12
CA ALA A 40 -2.40 -22.36 16.39
C ALA A 40 -2.82 -21.04 17.08
N HIS A 41 -2.07 -20.61 18.11
CA HIS A 41 -2.37 -19.37 18.83
C HIS A 41 -2.31 -18.10 17.95
N ILE A 42 -1.48 -18.09 16.90
CA ILE A 42 -1.41 -16.97 15.94
C ILE A 42 -2.57 -17.03 14.95
N LYS A 43 -2.92 -18.24 14.46
CA LYS A 43 -4.10 -18.43 13.60
C LYS A 43 -5.38 -18.02 14.29
N GLU A 44 -5.54 -18.39 15.56
CA GLU A 44 -6.66 -17.96 16.40
C GLU A 44 -6.63 -16.44 16.63
N SER A 45 -5.46 -15.84 16.81
CA SER A 45 -5.35 -14.40 17.04
C SER A 45 -5.83 -13.58 15.83
N TYR A 46 -5.39 -13.94 14.62
CA TYR A 46 -5.85 -13.30 13.38
C TYR A 46 -7.27 -13.72 13.01
N GLY A 47 -7.60 -15.01 13.16
CA GLY A 47 -8.87 -15.60 12.74
C GLY A 47 -8.90 -16.01 11.28
N GLU A 48 -9.61 -17.10 10.99
CA GLU A 48 -9.81 -17.61 9.63
C GLU A 48 -10.55 -16.61 8.72
N ASP A 49 -11.48 -15.84 9.28
CA ASP A 49 -12.24 -14.85 8.49
C ASP A 49 -11.36 -13.67 8.06
N TYR A 50 -10.40 -13.25 8.89
CA TYR A 50 -9.39 -12.25 8.50
C TYR A 50 -8.59 -12.76 7.31
N PHE A 51 -8.11 -14.01 7.39
CA PHE A 51 -7.32 -14.62 6.33
C PHE A 51 -8.09 -14.71 5.00
N LYS A 52 -9.34 -15.18 5.04
CA LYS A 52 -10.21 -15.25 3.85
C LYS A 52 -10.46 -13.87 3.23
N GLN A 53 -10.72 -12.85 4.04
CA GLN A 53 -10.89 -11.49 3.55
C GLN A 53 -9.61 -10.94 2.93
N TYR A 54 -8.46 -11.24 3.52
CA TYR A 54 -7.15 -10.83 2.99
C TYR A 54 -6.87 -11.47 1.62
N ILE A 55 -7.16 -12.77 1.45
CA ILE A 55 -7.06 -13.44 0.15
C ILE A 55 -7.97 -12.77 -0.88
N LYS A 56 -9.21 -12.41 -0.51
CA LYS A 56 -10.13 -11.71 -1.41
C LYS A 56 -9.61 -10.34 -1.85
N ILE A 57 -8.95 -9.59 -0.95
CA ILE A 57 -8.31 -8.31 -1.28
C ILE A 57 -7.18 -8.52 -2.29
N LEU A 58 -6.33 -9.53 -2.06
CA LEU A 58 -5.27 -9.89 -2.99
C LEU A 58 -5.83 -10.25 -4.38
N GLU A 59 -6.93 -10.99 -4.44
CA GLU A 59 -7.61 -11.35 -5.69
C GLU A 59 -8.22 -10.14 -6.43
N ALA A 60 -8.62 -9.11 -5.69
CA ALA A 60 -9.12 -7.87 -6.27
C ALA A 60 -7.99 -6.97 -6.81
N LEU A 61 -6.72 -7.22 -6.45
CA LEU A 61 -5.58 -6.36 -6.81
C LEU A 61 -5.46 -6.10 -8.33
N PRO A 62 -5.61 -7.08 -9.24
CA PRO A 62 -5.55 -6.82 -10.68
C PRO A 62 -6.72 -5.98 -11.21
N VAL A 63 -7.87 -6.03 -10.53
CA VAL A 63 -9.09 -5.29 -10.91
C VAL A 63 -8.94 -3.82 -10.53
N ILE A 64 -8.42 -3.53 -9.33
CA ILE A 64 -8.19 -2.16 -8.85
C ILE A 64 -6.94 -1.52 -9.48
N SER A 65 -6.06 -2.32 -10.08
CA SER A 65 -4.84 -1.85 -10.74
C SER A 65 -5.13 -1.15 -12.06
N SER A 66 -4.54 0.03 -12.24
CA SER A 66 -4.69 0.80 -13.48
C SER A 66 -3.90 0.18 -14.64
N PRO A 67 -4.48 0.04 -15.85
CA PRO A 67 -3.73 -0.39 -17.03
C PRO A 67 -2.78 0.71 -17.57
N LYS A 68 -2.91 1.94 -17.09
CA LYS A 68 -2.16 3.11 -17.60
C LYS A 68 -0.75 3.19 -16.99
N THR A 69 0.06 2.16 -17.21
CA THR A 69 1.43 2.03 -16.68
C THR A 69 2.35 3.17 -17.11
N TYR A 70 2.10 3.77 -18.28
CA TYR A 70 2.86 4.90 -18.84
C TYR A 70 2.92 6.13 -17.92
N LYS A 71 1.98 6.29 -16.98
CA LYS A 71 2.00 7.42 -16.03
C LYS A 71 3.25 7.45 -15.15
N VAL A 72 3.84 6.30 -14.88
CA VAL A 72 5.07 6.19 -14.07
C VAL A 72 6.27 6.74 -14.86
N PRO A 73 6.60 6.23 -16.07
CA PRO A 73 7.69 6.78 -16.86
C PRO A 73 7.47 8.24 -17.27
N ASP A 74 6.23 8.71 -17.50
CA ASP A 74 5.97 10.14 -17.72
C ASP A 74 6.44 11.00 -16.53
N CYS A 75 6.20 10.54 -15.29
CA CYS A 75 6.68 11.24 -14.10
C CYS A 75 8.21 11.17 -13.98
N MET A 76 8.82 10.06 -14.39
CA MET A 76 10.28 9.93 -14.45
C MET A 76 10.89 10.89 -15.47
N GLU A 77 10.31 10.95 -16.67
CA GLU A 77 10.74 11.86 -17.73
C GLU A 77 10.67 13.31 -17.25
N HIS A 78 9.55 13.72 -16.64
CA HIS A 78 9.41 15.06 -16.09
C HIS A 78 10.42 15.32 -14.96
N ALA A 79 10.66 14.36 -14.07
CA ALA A 79 11.62 14.49 -12.98
C ALA A 79 13.07 14.68 -13.49
N LEU A 80 13.42 14.08 -14.62
CA LEU A 80 14.75 14.13 -15.23
C LEU A 80 14.96 15.35 -16.12
N THR A 81 13.92 15.82 -16.82
CA THR A 81 14.03 16.87 -17.85
C THR A 81 13.61 18.26 -17.38
N ALA A 82 12.80 18.37 -16.32
CA ALA A 82 12.30 19.66 -15.86
C ALA A 82 13.41 20.53 -15.27
N VAL A 83 13.37 21.83 -15.56
CA VAL A 83 14.23 22.83 -14.90
C VAL A 83 13.93 22.89 -13.40
N HIS A 84 12.67 22.70 -13.01
CA HIS A 84 12.21 22.70 -11.62
C HIS A 84 11.37 21.44 -11.34
N PRO A 85 12.00 20.26 -11.17
CA PRO A 85 11.28 19.03 -10.89
C PRO A 85 10.64 19.10 -9.50
N TRP A 86 9.46 18.50 -9.35
CA TRP A 86 8.82 18.33 -8.05
C TRP A 86 9.59 17.31 -7.20
N THR A 87 9.59 17.53 -5.88
CA THR A 87 10.23 16.59 -4.94
C THR A 87 9.44 15.28 -4.82
N ARG A 88 8.14 15.28 -5.13
CA ARG A 88 7.30 14.09 -5.08
C ARG A 88 6.31 14.02 -6.24
N TYR A 89 6.23 12.86 -6.87
CA TYR A 89 5.28 12.53 -7.92
C TYR A 89 4.41 11.36 -7.49
N SER A 90 3.10 11.51 -7.67
CA SER A 90 2.09 10.51 -7.33
C SER A 90 1.37 10.04 -8.59
N PRO A 91 1.99 9.16 -9.41
CA PRO A 91 1.34 8.62 -10.59
C PRO A 91 0.20 7.70 -10.18
N GLY A 92 -1.01 8.03 -10.62
CA GLY A 92 -2.21 7.25 -10.37
C GLY A 92 -3.34 8.07 -9.77
N TRP A 93 -4.58 7.65 -10.00
CA TRP A 93 -5.74 8.32 -9.42
C TRP A 93 -5.89 8.01 -7.92
N HIS A 94 -5.65 6.75 -7.54
CA HIS A 94 -5.69 6.31 -6.15
C HIS A 94 -4.67 7.08 -5.29
N SER A 95 -3.42 7.18 -5.77
CA SER A 95 -2.37 7.95 -5.09
C SER A 95 -2.78 9.41 -4.85
N LYS A 96 -3.46 10.05 -5.82
CA LYS A 96 -3.88 11.45 -5.70
C LYS A 96 -5.13 11.68 -4.85
N LEU A 97 -6.11 10.77 -4.90
CA LEU A 97 -7.42 10.98 -4.25
C LEU A 97 -7.61 10.22 -2.93
N HIS A 98 -6.82 9.18 -2.70
CA HIS A 98 -6.90 8.40 -1.47
C HIS A 98 -5.68 8.67 -0.59
N ASP A 99 -4.49 8.39 -1.11
CA ASP A 99 -3.27 8.35 -0.29
C ASP A 99 -2.84 9.76 0.18
N ILE A 100 -2.91 10.75 -0.71
CA ILE A 100 -2.65 12.15 -0.37
C ILE A 100 -3.67 12.65 0.67
N PRO A 101 -5.00 12.63 0.46
CA PRO A 101 -5.93 13.12 1.47
C PRO A 101 -5.81 12.40 2.82
N LEU A 102 -5.62 11.08 2.79
CA LEU A 102 -5.47 10.29 4.02
C LEU A 102 -4.25 10.72 4.84
N SER A 103 -3.15 11.09 4.20
CA SER A 103 -1.93 11.57 4.88
C SER A 103 -2.12 12.89 5.64
N TYR A 104 -3.07 13.74 5.21
CA TYR A 104 -3.35 15.02 5.86
C TYR A 104 -4.49 14.95 6.89
N LEU A 105 -5.20 13.82 6.98
CA LEU A 105 -6.29 13.65 7.93
C LEU A 105 -5.77 13.42 9.36
N PRO A 106 -6.48 13.91 10.40
CA PRO A 106 -6.20 13.55 11.78
C PRO A 106 -6.21 12.03 11.98
N THR A 107 -5.29 11.52 12.82
CA THR A 107 -5.09 10.08 13.04
C THR A 107 -6.38 9.34 13.36
N ALA A 108 -7.24 9.88 14.23
CA ALA A 108 -8.51 9.26 14.58
C ALA A 108 -9.46 9.06 13.38
N ILE A 109 -9.45 10.00 12.42
CA ILE A 109 -10.29 9.93 11.21
C ILE A 109 -9.66 8.94 10.22
N SER A 110 -8.34 9.01 10.04
CA SER A 110 -7.60 8.05 9.20
C SER A 110 -7.81 6.61 9.68
N ASP A 111 -7.66 6.35 10.97
CA ASP A 111 -7.82 5.03 11.57
C ASP A 111 -9.25 4.52 11.46
N TYR A 112 -10.24 5.41 11.67
CA TYR A 112 -11.65 5.05 11.46
C TYR A 112 -11.91 4.65 10.01
N TRP A 113 -11.41 5.43 9.05
CA TRP A 113 -11.61 5.20 7.63
C TRP A 113 -10.92 3.91 7.18
N LEU A 114 -9.63 3.73 7.50
CA LEU A 114 -8.87 2.51 7.24
C LEU A 114 -9.54 1.28 7.87
N GLY A 115 -10.00 1.40 9.12
CA GLY A 115 -10.67 0.33 9.85
C GLY A 115 -12.00 -0.13 9.25
N GLN A 116 -12.60 0.61 8.30
CA GLN A 116 -13.75 0.15 7.52
C GLN A 116 -13.34 -0.72 6.32
N PHE A 117 -12.15 -0.49 5.75
CA PHE A 117 -11.70 -1.15 4.53
C PHE A 117 -10.72 -2.30 4.78
N THR A 118 -10.11 -2.38 5.97
CA THR A 118 -9.18 -3.45 6.34
C THR A 118 -9.89 -4.58 7.11
N PRO A 119 -9.53 -5.85 6.86
CA PRO A 119 -10.05 -6.96 7.65
C PRO A 119 -9.63 -6.83 9.11
N LYS A 120 -10.51 -7.21 10.04
CA LYS A 120 -10.25 -7.11 11.48
C LYS A 120 -9.82 -8.47 12.03
N PRO A 121 -8.76 -8.53 12.86
CA PRO A 121 -8.36 -9.78 13.49
C PRO A 121 -9.39 -10.22 14.53
N ALA A 122 -9.47 -11.53 14.79
CA ALA A 122 -10.39 -12.13 15.74
C ALA A 122 -10.12 -11.72 17.20
N SER A 123 -8.86 -11.43 17.53
CA SER A 123 -8.47 -10.90 18.85
C SER A 123 -7.76 -9.56 18.70
N ARG A 124 -8.06 -8.62 19.60
CA ARG A 124 -7.18 -7.46 19.83
C ARG A 124 -6.05 -7.96 20.72
N THR A 125 -4.89 -8.25 20.16
CA THR A 125 -3.72 -8.55 20.99
C THR A 125 -3.44 -7.32 21.85
N SER A 126 -3.55 -7.44 23.17
CA SER A 126 -3.20 -6.38 24.15
C SER A 126 -1.68 -6.20 24.29
N ALA A 127 -0.91 -6.56 23.26
CA ALA A 127 0.52 -6.52 23.28
C ALA A 127 0.96 -5.11 22.88
N ASP A 128 1.30 -4.32 23.89
CA ASP A 128 1.95 -3.01 23.87
C ASP A 128 1.50 -2.08 22.75
N GLU A 129 0.94 -0.94 23.15
CA GLU A 129 0.71 0.24 22.32
C GLU A 129 2.02 0.76 21.72
N LYS A 130 2.63 -0.02 20.82
CA LYS A 130 3.65 0.44 19.89
C LYS A 130 2.86 1.17 18.85
N THR A 131 2.78 2.48 19.01
CA THR A 131 2.34 3.39 17.96
C THR A 131 3.14 3.05 16.70
N VAL A 132 2.58 2.22 15.83
CA VAL A 132 3.11 2.01 14.49
C VAL A 132 2.75 3.30 13.76
N LYS A 133 3.66 4.27 13.78
CA LYS A 133 3.60 5.40 12.87
C LYS A 133 3.74 4.83 11.47
N ILE A 134 2.61 4.53 10.85
CA ILE A 134 2.55 4.40 9.41
C ILE A 134 2.65 5.83 8.90
N GLU A 135 3.89 6.31 8.73
CA GLU A 135 4.13 7.52 7.95
C GLU A 135 3.79 7.15 6.51
N ILE A 136 2.53 7.39 6.14
CA ILE A 136 2.13 7.51 4.74
C ILE A 136 2.86 8.76 4.26
N PHE A 137 4.09 8.58 3.79
CA PHE A 137 4.88 9.64 3.18
C PHE A 137 4.20 10.04 1.88
N ALA A 138 3.15 10.86 1.95
CA ALA A 138 2.65 11.58 0.79
C ALA A 138 3.39 12.92 0.60
#